data_AF-A0A6P0RY24-F1
#
_entry.id   AF-A0A6P0RY24-F1
#
_cell.length_a   1.000
_cell.length_b   1.000
_cell.length_c   1.000
_cell.angle_alpha   90.00
_cell.angle_beta   90.00
_cell.angle_gamma   90.00
#
_symmetry.space_group_name_H-M   'P 1'
#
loop_
_entity.id
_entity.type
_entity.pdbx_description
1 polymer ?
#
loop_
_entity_poly.entity_id
_entity_poly.type
_entity_poly.pdbx_seq_one_letter_code
_entity_poly.pdbx_strand_id
1 'polypeptide(L)'
;MKKTLKIVACLLVMMTVALGMNVSKAHAVPILCDRSANPTCSAIIEPGEATEIPLPGYKLKDVEIDFPGDAAFLPIPPPTVNYELDLGDSQVSGKIMPNVTARYQFAPEYSGRGEIYNVKDIFALPLRVVWKNVADF
;
A
#
# COMPACT_ATOMS: atom_id res chain seq x y z
N MET A 1 -46.72 -22.23 -1.29
CA MET A 1 -45.33 -21.87 -0.88
C MET A 1 -44.59 -20.99 -1.91
N LYS A 2 -45.23 -19.98 -2.54
CA LYS A 2 -44.59 -19.13 -3.58
C LYS A 2 -44.30 -17.68 -3.13
N LYS A 3 -44.93 -17.20 -2.05
CA LYS A 3 -44.77 -15.82 -1.57
C LYS A 3 -43.50 -15.63 -0.72
N THR A 4 -43.17 -16.61 0.12
CA THR A 4 -41.98 -16.57 1.00
C THR A 4 -40.67 -16.54 0.21
N LEU A 5 -40.60 -17.27 -0.90
CA LEU A 5 -39.41 -17.31 -1.75
C LEU A 5 -39.08 -15.95 -2.39
N LYS A 6 -40.11 -15.18 -2.78
CA LYS A 6 -39.93 -13.83 -3.34
C LYS A 6 -39.40 -12.83 -2.31
N ILE A 7 -39.83 -12.94 -1.06
CA ILE A 7 -39.39 -12.05 0.02
C ILE A 7 -37.94 -12.33 0.38
N VAL A 8 -37.55 -13.60 0.48
CA VAL A 8 -36.15 -14.00 0.75
C VAL A 8 -35.22 -13.55 -0.37
N ALA A 9 -35.64 -13.67 -1.64
CA ALA A 9 -34.86 -13.18 -2.77
C ALA A 9 -34.68 -11.65 -2.75
N CYS A 10 -35.73 -10.88 -2.43
CA CYS A 10 -35.61 -9.42 -2.27
C CYS A 10 -34.66 -9.02 -1.14
N LEU A 11 -34.72 -9.72 0.00
CA LEU A 11 -33.82 -9.44 1.14
C LEU A 11 -32.36 -9.75 0.80
N LEU A 12 -32.10 -10.83 0.06
CA LEU A 12 -30.75 -11.18 -0.40
C LEU A 12 -30.19 -10.14 -1.38
N VAL A 13 -31.02 -9.62 -2.30
CA VAL A 13 -30.59 -8.57 -3.23
C VAL A 13 -30.30 -7.24 -2.51
N MET A 14 -31.09 -6.88 -1.49
CA MET A 14 -30.78 -5.67 -0.71
C MET A 14 -29.49 -5.80 0.10
N MET A 15 -29.19 -7.00 0.63
CA MET A 15 -27.93 -7.25 1.34
C MET A 15 -26.71 -7.19 0.42
N THR A 16 -26.78 -7.68 -0.81
CA THR A 16 -25.63 -7.60 -1.76
C THR A 16 -25.36 -6.18 -2.23
N VAL A 17 -26.39 -5.35 -2.41
CA VAL A 17 -26.22 -3.93 -2.74
C VAL A 17 -25.59 -3.17 -1.56
N ALA A 18 -26.00 -3.45 -0.32
CA ALA A 18 -25.42 -2.83 0.87
C ALA A 18 -23.94 -3.22 1.11
N LEU A 19 -23.55 -4.45 0.75
CA LEU A 19 -22.16 -4.88 0.75
C LEU A 19 -21.36 -4.18 -0.36
N GLY A 20 -21.92 -4.03 -1.56
CA GLY A 20 -21.28 -3.33 -2.68
C GLY A 20 -21.00 -1.84 -2.39
N MET A 21 -21.85 -1.19 -1.58
CA MET A 21 -21.68 0.22 -1.21
C MET A 21 -20.59 0.45 -0.13
N ASN A 22 -20.10 -0.59 0.55
CA ASN A 22 -19.04 -0.48 1.55
C ASN A 22 -17.62 -0.73 0.99
N VAL A 23 -17.47 -1.07 -0.28
CA VAL A 23 -16.14 -1.34 -0.89
C VAL A 23 -15.46 -0.08 -1.43
N SER A 24 -16.16 1.06 -1.51
CA SER A 24 -15.63 2.29 -2.12
C SER A 24 -15.27 3.36 -1.10
N LYS A 25 -14.27 3.10 -0.25
CA LYS A 25 -13.47 4.16 0.39
C LYS A 25 -11.99 3.76 0.59
N ALA A 26 -11.44 2.88 -0.25
CA ALA A 26 -10.00 2.89 -0.48
C ALA A 26 -9.73 4.07 -1.41
N HIS A 27 -9.29 5.20 -0.85
CA HIS A 27 -8.94 6.38 -1.63
C HIS A 27 -7.59 6.06 -2.28
N ALA A 28 -7.59 5.27 -3.36
CA ALA A 28 -6.37 4.87 -4.04
C ALA A 28 -5.71 6.12 -4.63
N VAL A 29 -4.72 6.67 -3.93
CA VAL A 29 -3.82 7.69 -4.46
C VAL A 29 -3.18 7.09 -5.71
N PRO A 30 -3.22 7.79 -6.87
CA PRO A 30 -2.74 7.22 -8.11
C PRO A 30 -1.23 6.93 -8.01
N ILE A 31 -0.86 5.67 -8.25
CA ILE A 31 0.54 5.27 -8.34
C ILE A 31 1.10 5.81 -9.65
N LEU A 32 2.15 6.60 -9.58
CA LEU A 32 2.82 7.18 -10.74
C LEU A 32 4.03 6.32 -11.09
N CYS A 33 3.96 5.63 -12.23
CA CYS A 33 5.06 4.84 -12.77
C CYS A 33 5.67 5.54 -13.99
N ASP A 34 7.00 5.56 -14.05
CA ASP A 34 7.70 5.91 -15.29
C ASP A 34 7.53 4.78 -16.33
N ARG A 35 7.77 5.11 -17.61
CA ARG A 35 7.62 4.17 -18.74
C ARG A 35 8.96 3.63 -19.25
N SER A 36 9.97 3.55 -18.40
CA SER A 36 11.29 3.06 -18.78
C SER A 36 11.37 1.53 -18.80
N ALA A 37 12.50 0.99 -19.25
CA ALA A 37 12.77 -0.45 -19.19
C ALA A 37 12.93 -0.99 -17.75
N ASN A 38 13.28 -0.12 -16.80
CA ASN A 38 13.42 -0.43 -15.38
C ASN A 38 12.53 0.54 -14.58
N PRO A 39 11.21 0.34 -14.64
CA PRO A 39 10.27 1.37 -14.24
C PRO A 39 10.33 1.64 -12.74
N THR A 40 10.33 2.92 -12.40
CA THR A 40 10.18 3.40 -11.03
C THR A 40 8.74 3.85 -10.82
N CYS A 41 8.10 3.33 -9.78
CA CYS A 41 6.76 3.73 -9.37
C CYS A 41 6.83 4.43 -8.02
N SER A 42 5.92 5.37 -7.77
CA SER A 42 5.82 6.05 -6.48
C SER A 42 4.38 6.33 -6.09
N ALA A 43 4.11 6.29 -4.78
CA ALA A 43 2.83 6.65 -4.19
C ALA A 43 3.03 7.30 -2.82
N ILE A 44 2.01 8.03 -2.36
CA ILE A 44 1.88 8.47 -0.98
C ILE A 44 0.84 7.55 -0.32
N ILE A 45 1.21 6.94 0.80
CA ILE A 45 0.38 6.01 1.56
C ILE A 45 -0.02 6.71 2.85
N GLU A 46 -1.32 7.01 2.97
CA GLU A 46 -1.87 7.63 4.15
C GLU A 46 -1.86 6.65 5.35
N PRO A 47 -1.85 7.17 6.59
CA PRO A 47 -1.86 6.30 7.77
C PRO A 47 -3.10 5.40 7.83
N GLY A 48 -2.85 4.11 7.96
CA GLY A 48 -3.87 3.06 7.97
C GLY A 48 -4.25 2.55 6.59
N GLU A 49 -3.59 2.99 5.53
CA GLU A 49 -3.80 2.50 4.16
C GLU A 49 -2.74 1.47 3.74
N ALA A 50 -3.16 0.57 2.86
CA ALA A 50 -2.30 -0.39 2.17
C ALA A 50 -2.21 -0.03 0.68
N THR A 51 -1.07 -0.27 0.05
CA THR A 51 -0.90 -0.12 -1.39
C THR A 51 -0.16 -1.34 -1.97
N GLU A 52 -0.75 -1.92 -3.01
CA GLU A 52 -0.17 -3.06 -3.73
C GLU A 52 1.08 -2.63 -4.53
N ILE A 53 2.03 -3.56 -4.69
CA ILE A 53 3.20 -3.37 -5.54
C ILE A 53 2.73 -3.24 -7.01
N PRO A 54 3.08 -2.14 -7.72
CA PRO A 54 2.28 -1.64 -8.84
C PRO A 54 2.48 -2.27 -10.23
N LEU A 55 3.44 -3.18 -10.45
CA LEU A 55 3.80 -3.58 -11.82
C LEU A 55 3.76 -5.10 -12.07
N PRO A 56 2.67 -5.60 -12.65
CA PRO A 56 2.61 -6.95 -13.21
C PRO A 56 3.65 -7.14 -14.33
N GLY A 57 4.38 -8.25 -14.31
CA GLY A 57 5.37 -8.59 -15.34
C GLY A 57 6.76 -7.96 -15.14
N TYR A 58 6.99 -7.32 -14.00
CA TYR A 58 8.31 -6.87 -13.56
C TYR A 58 8.66 -7.53 -12.23
N LYS A 59 9.96 -7.67 -11.96
CA LYS A 59 10.45 -8.06 -10.64
C LYS A 59 10.78 -6.83 -9.81
N LEU A 60 10.47 -6.86 -8.53
CA LEU A 60 10.81 -5.82 -7.58
C LEU A 60 12.27 -5.96 -7.15
N LYS A 61 13.06 -4.90 -7.35
CA LYS A 61 14.48 -4.87 -7.01
C LYS A 61 14.74 -4.14 -5.70
N ASP A 62 14.05 -3.03 -5.47
CA ASP A 62 14.27 -2.16 -4.33
C ASP A 62 12.98 -1.43 -3.96
N VAL A 63 12.74 -1.29 -2.66
CA VAL A 63 11.68 -0.44 -2.10
C VAL A 63 12.34 0.62 -1.25
N GLU A 64 12.06 1.88 -1.57
CA GLU A 64 12.46 3.02 -0.74
C GLU A 64 11.21 3.60 -0.05
N ILE A 65 11.33 3.89 1.23
CA ILE A 65 10.28 4.48 2.04
C ILE A 65 10.87 5.72 2.68
N ASP A 66 10.18 6.85 2.59
CA ASP A 66 10.55 8.11 3.24
C ASP A 66 9.30 8.97 3.50
N PHE A 67 9.52 10.22 3.90
CA PHE A 67 8.45 11.17 4.17
C PHE A 67 8.28 12.17 3.01
N PRO A 68 7.03 12.47 2.61
CA PRO A 68 6.75 13.46 1.58
C PRO A 68 6.89 14.88 2.17
N GLY A 69 8.11 15.41 2.21
CA GLY A 69 8.37 16.82 2.51
C GLY A 69 9.44 17.09 3.56
N ASP A 70 9.76 18.38 3.75
CA ASP A 70 10.75 18.80 4.74
C ASP A 70 10.18 18.69 6.17
N ALA A 71 10.90 17.97 7.02
CA ALA A 71 10.58 17.69 8.43
C ALA A 71 10.57 18.92 9.37
N ALA A 72 10.43 20.13 8.83
CA ALA A 72 10.70 21.40 9.51
C ALA A 72 9.80 21.71 10.72
N PHE A 73 8.68 20.99 10.89
CA PHE A 73 7.70 21.23 11.97
C PHE A 73 7.39 19.98 12.82
N LEU A 74 8.36 19.10 13.01
CA LEU A 74 8.13 17.89 13.79
C LEU A 74 8.51 18.05 15.27
N PRO A 75 7.75 17.42 16.19
CA PRO A 75 8.05 17.46 17.61
C PRO A 75 9.44 16.87 17.91
N ILE A 76 10.04 17.27 19.04
CA ILE A 76 11.32 16.75 19.51
C ILE A 76 11.06 15.85 20.74
N PRO A 77 11.45 14.56 20.73
CA PRO A 77 12.12 13.86 19.63
C PRO A 77 11.21 13.61 18.41
N PRO A 78 11.77 13.46 17.19
CA PRO A 78 10.98 13.23 15.99
C PRO A 78 10.12 11.98 16.14
N PRO A 79 8.88 11.98 15.64
CA PRO A 79 8.05 10.79 15.67
C PRO A 79 8.66 9.72 14.76
N THR A 80 8.51 8.45 15.15
CA THR A 80 8.77 7.31 14.27
C THR A 80 7.45 6.82 13.70
N VAL A 81 7.40 6.57 12.39
CA VAL A 81 6.26 5.91 11.75
C VAL A 81 6.60 4.45 11.52
N ASN A 82 5.67 3.56 11.83
CA ASN A 82 5.84 2.14 11.59
C ASN A 82 5.23 1.78 10.24
N TYR A 83 5.85 0.85 9.52
CA TYR A 83 5.30 0.29 8.29
C TYR A 83 5.45 -1.23 8.29
N GLU A 84 4.62 -1.89 7.50
CA GLU A 84 4.70 -3.32 7.22
C GLU A 84 4.78 -3.53 5.71
N LEU A 85 5.72 -4.36 5.28
CA LEU A 85 5.84 -4.81 3.89
C LEU A 85 5.51 -6.30 3.88
N ASP A 86 4.38 -6.66 3.30
CA ASP A 86 3.95 -8.05 3.12
C ASP A 86 4.23 -8.45 1.67
N LEU A 87 5.04 -9.49 1.50
CA LEU A 87 5.46 -10.06 0.23
C LEU A 87 4.87 -11.46 0.05
N GLY A 88 3.78 -11.82 0.74
CA GLY A 88 3.08 -13.10 0.63
C GLY A 88 3.85 -14.33 1.13
N ASP A 89 5.17 -14.40 0.96
CA ASP A 89 6.08 -15.40 1.49
C ASP A 89 6.85 -14.90 2.72
N SER A 90 6.88 -13.59 2.92
CA SER A 90 7.62 -12.91 3.96
C SER A 90 6.92 -11.62 4.36
N GLN A 91 7.01 -11.28 5.64
CA GLN A 91 6.52 -10.02 6.18
C GLN A 91 7.67 -9.32 6.89
N VAL A 92 7.87 -8.04 6.59
CA VAL A 92 8.92 -7.21 7.17
C VAL A 92 8.28 -5.98 7.80
N SER A 93 8.46 -5.82 9.11
CA SER A 93 8.05 -4.60 9.81
C SER A 93 9.25 -3.68 9.98
N GLY A 94 9.05 -2.38 9.77
CA GLY A 94 10.08 -1.37 9.92
C GLY A 94 9.58 -0.12 10.63
N LYS A 95 10.53 0.73 11.04
CA LYS A 95 10.27 2.05 11.59
C LYS A 95 11.12 3.07 10.87
N ILE A 96 10.54 4.22 10.58
CA ILE A 96 11.21 5.28 9.84
C ILE A 96 11.04 6.63 10.53
N MET A 97 12.14 7.38 10.56
CA MET A 97 12.15 8.76 11.05
C MET A 97 12.02 9.74 9.88
N PRO A 98 11.41 10.91 10.09
CA PRO A 98 11.15 11.95 9.08
C PRO A 98 12.32 12.37 8.19
N ASN A 99 13.54 12.23 8.67
CA ASN A 99 14.78 12.62 8.02
C ASN A 99 15.61 11.42 7.52
N VAL A 100 15.02 10.23 7.51
CA VAL A 100 15.67 8.98 7.10
C VAL A 100 14.89 8.37 5.95
N THR A 101 15.60 7.79 4.99
CA THR A 101 15.03 6.91 3.97
C THR A 101 15.34 5.48 4.35
N ALA A 102 14.31 4.64 4.51
CA ALA A 102 14.47 3.21 4.64
C ALA A 102 14.56 2.58 3.25
N ARG A 103 15.43 1.59 3.08
CA ARG A 103 15.62 0.87 1.83
C ARG A 103 15.57 -0.63 2.06
N TYR A 104 14.87 -1.34 1.18
CA TYR A 104 14.78 -2.79 1.20
C TYR A 104 15.12 -3.34 -0.18
N GLN A 105 16.25 -4.04 -0.26
CA GLN A 105 16.78 -4.58 -1.51
C GLN A 105 16.50 -6.08 -1.62
N PHE A 106 16.16 -6.51 -2.83
CA PHE A 106 15.87 -7.90 -3.14
C PHE A 106 17.00 -8.49 -3.99
N ALA A 107 17.62 -9.57 -3.49
CA ALA A 107 18.62 -10.33 -4.21
C ALA A 107 18.43 -11.85 -3.93
N PRO A 108 17.86 -12.64 -4.86
CA PRO A 108 17.40 -12.23 -6.20
C PRO A 108 16.19 -11.29 -6.16
N GLU A 109 15.88 -10.64 -7.28
CA GLU A 109 14.71 -9.75 -7.37
C GLU A 109 13.40 -10.51 -7.12
N TYR A 110 12.47 -9.85 -6.44
CA TYR A 110 11.25 -10.45 -5.95
C TYR A 110 10.16 -10.46 -7.04
N SER A 111 9.61 -11.63 -7.36
CA SER A 111 8.66 -11.85 -8.47
C SER A 111 7.20 -12.01 -8.04
N GLY A 112 6.94 -12.09 -6.73
CA GLY A 112 5.58 -12.32 -6.24
C GLY A 112 4.77 -11.05 -6.08
N ARG A 113 3.61 -11.18 -5.43
CA ARG A 113 2.76 -10.04 -5.07
C ARG A 113 3.13 -9.56 -3.69
N GLY A 114 2.83 -8.29 -3.42
CA GLY A 114 2.93 -7.77 -2.08
C GLY A 114 2.24 -6.43 -1.94
N GLU A 115 2.21 -5.97 -0.70
CA GLU A 115 1.62 -4.71 -0.30
C GLU A 115 2.49 -4.06 0.78
N ILE A 116 2.41 -2.74 0.85
CA ILE A 116 3.00 -1.97 1.94
C ILE A 116 1.89 -1.25 2.69
N TYR A 117 1.94 -1.37 4.01
CA TYR A 117 0.98 -0.81 4.94
C TYR A 117 1.63 0.27 5.79
N ASN A 118 1.06 1.46 5.80
CA ASN A 118 1.44 2.52 6.75
C ASN A 118 0.64 2.30 8.04
N VAL A 119 1.30 1.79 9.09
CA VAL A 119 0.62 1.42 10.33
C VAL A 119 0.12 2.67 11.04
N LYS A 120 -1.17 2.71 11.35
CA LYS A 120 -1.78 3.82 12.09
C LYS A 120 -1.27 3.82 13.54
N ASP A 121 -0.50 4.84 13.90
CA ASP A 121 -0.01 5.10 15.25
C ASP A 121 -0.39 6.52 15.72
N ILE A 122 -0.08 6.87 16.97
CA ILE A 122 -0.38 8.17 17.59
C ILE A 122 0.20 9.34 16.78
N PHE A 123 1.34 9.12 16.10
CA PHE A 123 2.00 10.08 15.22
C PHE A 123 1.96 9.65 13.75
N ALA A 124 0.81 9.08 13.35
CA ALA A 124 0.47 8.74 11.98
C ALA A 124 0.77 9.89 11.00
N LEU A 125 1.75 9.68 10.11
CA LEU A 125 2.12 10.59 9.03
C LEU A 125 2.15 9.82 7.70
N PRO A 126 1.83 10.47 6.58
CA PRO A 126 1.91 9.82 5.27
C PRO A 126 3.35 9.40 4.95
N LEU A 127 3.48 8.26 4.29
CA LEU A 127 4.76 7.75 3.78
C LEU A 127 4.79 7.89 2.27
N ARG A 128 5.91 8.33 1.71
CA ARG A 128 6.17 8.16 0.29
C ARG A 128 6.89 6.83 0.11
N VAL A 129 6.37 6.00 -0.78
CA VAL A 129 6.98 4.73 -1.14
C VAL A 129 7.35 4.78 -2.61
N VAL A 130 8.56 4.30 -2.91
CA VAL A 130 9.11 4.19 -4.26
C VAL A 130 9.48 2.74 -4.52
N TRP A 131 8.90 2.15 -5.56
CA TRP A 131 9.21 0.81 -6.03
C TRP A 131 10.09 0.89 -7.26
N LYS A 132 11.28 0.32 -7.21
CA LYS A 132 12.17 0.19 -8.37
C LYS A 132 12.08 -1.22 -8.90
N ASN A 133 11.76 -1.32 -10.17
CA ASN A 133 11.48 -2.59 -10.81
C ASN A 133 12.51 -2.87 -11.91
N VAL A 134 12.70 -4.15 -12.20
CA VAL A 134 13.46 -4.63 -13.35
C VAL A 134 12.57 -5.52 -14.18
N ALA A 135 12.76 -5.49 -15.49
CA ALA A 135 11.96 -6.31 -16.38
C ALA A 135 12.24 -7.81 -16.18
N ASP A 136 11.19 -8.61 -16.27
CA ASP A 136 11.20 -10.06 -16.08
C ASP A 136 11.26 -10.79 -17.43
N PHE A 137 12.42 -10.75 -18.09
CA PHE A 137 12.65 -11.41 -19.39
C PHE A 137 13.82 -12.40 -19.39
#